data_AF-A0A9W4WYN1-F1
#
_entry.id   AF-A0A9W4WYN1-F1
#
_cell.length_a   1.000
_cell.length_b   1.000
_cell.length_c   1.000
_cell.angle_alpha   90.00
_cell.angle_beta   90.00
_cell.angle_gamma   90.00
#
_symmetry.space_group_name_H-M   'P 1'
#
loop_
_entity.id
_entity.type
_entity.pdbx_description
1 polymer ?
#
loop_
_entity_poly.entity_id
_entity_poly.type
_entity_poly.pdbx_seq_one_letter_code
_entity_poly.pdbx_strand_id
1 'polypeptide(L)'
;MSEYGHLPNHYANIARLIPQYSSNQIRNRWTNYLDPELCLDPPDENAKLFIKDWVTSKAAPIHWNRLQKDLYLGLLGLIKVDLPKWPFPSF
;
A
#
# COMPACT_ATOMS: atom_id res chain seq x y z
N MET A 1 7.92 11.83 -7.64
CA MET A 1 7.81 11.50 -9.07
C MET A 1 7.22 12.67 -9.89
N SER A 2 7.60 13.92 -9.61
CA SER A 2 6.90 15.09 -10.16
C SER A 2 7.18 15.38 -11.63
N GLU A 3 8.39 15.06 -12.13
CA GLU A 3 8.82 15.46 -13.49
C GLU A 3 8.28 14.54 -14.60
N TYR A 4 7.99 13.27 -14.31
CA TYR A 4 7.51 12.31 -15.31
C TYR A 4 6.18 11.63 -14.95
N GLY A 5 5.66 11.81 -13.73
CA GLY A 5 4.48 11.08 -13.25
C GLY A 5 3.18 11.36 -14.03
N HIS A 6 3.14 12.44 -14.83
CA HIS A 6 2.01 12.82 -15.67
C HIS A 6 2.07 12.22 -17.08
N LEU A 7 3.17 11.58 -17.46
CA LEU A 7 3.31 10.97 -18.79
C LEU A 7 2.77 9.53 -18.81
N PRO A 8 2.01 9.13 -19.85
CA PRO A 8 1.73 7.72 -20.07
C PRO A 8 3.05 6.98 -20.29
N ASN A 9 3.31 5.95 -19.47
CA ASN A 9 4.50 5.10 -19.55
C ASN A 9 5.82 5.74 -19.09
N HIS A 10 5.78 6.58 -18.05
CA HIS A 10 6.97 7.20 -17.45
C HIS A 10 8.06 6.21 -17.03
N TYR A 11 7.70 5.00 -16.60
CA TYR A 11 8.66 3.93 -16.31
C TYR A 11 9.48 3.50 -17.54
N ALA A 12 8.90 3.48 -18.75
CA ALA A 12 9.65 3.16 -19.96
C ALA A 12 10.63 4.29 -20.34
N ASN A 13 10.28 5.54 -20.07
CA ASN A 13 11.21 6.66 -20.27
C ASN A 13 12.39 6.56 -19.29
N ILE A 14 12.15 6.24 -18.03
CA ILE A 14 13.22 6.02 -17.05
C ILE A 14 14.09 4.81 -17.44
N ALA A 15 13.50 3.74 -17.95
CA ALA A 15 14.25 2.57 -18.44
C ALA A 15 15.19 2.91 -19.60
N ARG A 16 14.85 3.89 -20.45
CA ARG A 16 15.76 4.38 -21.51
C ARG A 16 16.95 5.15 -20.94
N LEU A 17 16.76 5.85 -19.83
CA LEU A 17 17.84 6.58 -19.14
C LEU A 17 18.74 5.64 -18.34
N ILE A 18 18.20 4.52 -17.85
CA ILE A 18 18.92 3.54 -17.03
C ILE A 18 18.73 2.13 -17.62
N PRO A 19 19.40 1.82 -18.75
CA PRO A 19 19.12 0.62 -19.55
C PRO A 19 19.42 -0.70 -18.85
N GLN A 20 20.16 -0.67 -17.73
CA GLN A 20 20.38 -1.86 -16.90
C GLN A 20 19.11 -2.37 -16.18
N TYR A 21 18.04 -1.56 -16.12
CA TYR A 21 16.77 -1.91 -15.49
C TYR A 21 15.60 -1.78 -16.47
N SER A 22 14.76 -2.81 -16.51
CA SER A 22 13.50 -2.77 -17.24
C SER A 22 12.48 -1.84 -16.58
N SER A 23 11.53 -1.36 -17.36
CA SER A 23 10.41 -0.54 -16.86
C SER A 23 9.65 -1.23 -15.72
N ASN A 24 9.49 -2.55 -15.76
CA ASN A 24 8.87 -3.34 -14.69
C ASN A 24 9.70 -3.34 -13.40
N GLN A 25 11.02 -3.46 -13.50
CA GLN A 25 11.90 -3.38 -12.33
C GLN A 25 11.86 -1.99 -11.69
N ILE A 26 11.86 -0.94 -12.52
CA ILE A 26 11.76 0.44 -12.04
C ILE A 26 10.40 0.68 -11.37
N ARG A 27 9.31 0.19 -11.99
CA ARG A 27 7.96 0.26 -11.39
C ARG A 27 7.93 -0.42 -10.03
N ASN A 28 8.39 -1.66 -9.95
CA ASN A 28 8.42 -2.41 -8.69
C ASN A 28 9.26 -1.70 -7.62
N ARG A 29 10.41 -1.14 -8.01
CA ARG A 29 11.27 -0.39 -7.08
C ARG A 29 10.56 0.86 -6.57
N TRP A 30 9.86 1.58 -7.46
CA TRP A 30 9.09 2.76 -7.06
C TRP A 30 7.99 2.39 -6.08
N THR A 31 7.04 1.53 -6.50
CA THR A 31 5.83 1.24 -5.73
C THR A 31 6.09 0.57 -4.39
N ASN A 32 7.20 -0.18 -4.26
CA ASN A 32 7.47 -0.96 -3.06
C ASN A 32 8.51 -0.33 -2.12
N TYR A 33 9.24 0.70 -2.55
CA TYR A 33 10.36 1.23 -1.77
C TYR A 33 10.58 2.74 -1.87
N LEU A 34 10.31 3.37 -3.02
CA LEU A 34 10.67 4.77 -3.25
C LEU A 34 9.47 5.71 -3.26
N ASP A 35 8.25 5.17 -3.25
CA ASP A 35 7.03 5.97 -3.17
C ASP A 35 6.97 6.70 -1.83
N PRO A 36 6.97 8.05 -1.79
CA PRO A 36 6.92 8.81 -0.53
C PRO A 36 5.61 8.60 0.25
N GLU A 37 4.54 8.16 -0.42
CA GLU A 37 3.27 7.84 0.22
C GLU A 37 3.27 6.43 0.84
N LEU A 38 4.32 5.64 0.61
CA LEU A 38 4.47 4.34 1.21
C LEU A 38 4.86 4.48 2.68
N CYS A 39 3.98 4.01 3.57
CA CYS A 39 4.32 3.85 4.97
C CYS A 39 5.33 2.70 5.13
N LEU A 40 6.58 3.06 5.43
CA LEU A 40 7.67 2.13 5.72
C LEU A 40 7.86 1.86 7.21
N ASP A 41 7.10 2.56 8.05
CA ASP A 41 7.14 2.36 9.48
C ASP A 41 6.59 0.98 9.86
N PRO A 42 7.08 0.37 10.95
CA PRO A 42 6.52 -0.85 11.47
C PRO A 42 5.01 -0.68 11.70
N PRO A 43 4.17 -1.67 11.34
CA PRO A 43 2.75 -1.59 11.60
C PRO A 43 2.52 -1.47 13.11
N ASP A 44 1.67 -0.51 13.49
CA ASP A 44 1.23 -0.39 14.87
C ASP A 44 0.38 -1.60 15.30
N GLU A 45 0.03 -1.67 16.57
CA GLU A 45 -0.71 -2.80 17.10
C GLU A 45 -2.11 -2.95 16.49
N ASN A 46 -2.72 -1.86 16.05
CA ASN A 46 -4.04 -1.87 15.42
C ASN A 46 -3.99 -2.44 14.02
N ALA A 47 -3.00 -2.02 13.23
CA ALA A 47 -2.74 -2.55 11.91
C ALA A 47 -2.45 -4.05 11.98
N LYS A 48 -1.68 -4.51 12.97
CA LYS A 48 -1.44 -5.95 13.19
C LYS A 48 -2.72 -6.73 13.52
N LEU A 49 -3.54 -6.22 14.45
CA LEU A 49 -4.80 -6.85 14.82
C LEU A 49 -5.75 -6.94 13.62
N PHE A 50 -5.86 -5.86 12.84
CA PHE A 50 -6.64 -5.83 11.62
C PHE A 50 -6.16 -6.89 10.61
N ILE A 51 -4.85 -6.96 10.34
CA ILE A 51 -4.29 -7.94 9.42
C ILE A 51 -4.61 -9.36 9.88
N LYS A 52 -4.46 -9.65 11.18
CA LYS A 52 -4.75 -10.98 11.74
C LYS A 52 -6.22 -11.36 11.60
N ASP A 53 -7.12 -10.44 11.93
CA ASP A 53 -8.56 -10.67 11.83
C ASP A 53 -9.03 -10.81 10.38
N TRP A 54 -8.54 -9.94 9.49
CA TRP A 54 -8.83 -9.99 8.06
C TRP A 54 -8.36 -11.31 7.44
N VAL A 55 -7.16 -11.78 7.77
CA VAL A 55 -6.64 -13.07 7.25
C VAL A 55 -7.42 -14.26 7.81
N THR A 56 -7.86 -14.20 9.07
CA THR A 56 -8.59 -15.29 9.72
C THR A 56 -10.05 -15.39 9.26
N SER A 57 -10.69 -14.24 8.98
CA SER A 57 -12.09 -14.16 8.56
C SER A 57 -12.32 -14.53 7.09
N LYS A 58 -11.28 -14.51 6.24
CA LYS A 58 -11.39 -14.83 4.82
C LYS A 58 -10.94 -16.24 4.53
N ALA A 59 -11.76 -16.99 3.79
CA ALA A 59 -11.35 -18.25 3.21
C ALA A 59 -10.25 -18.01 2.16
N ALA A 60 -9.28 -18.92 2.11
CA ALA A 60 -8.19 -18.89 1.13
C ALA A 60 -8.72 -18.83 -0.32
N PRO A 61 -7.98 -18.21 -1.26
CA PRO A 61 -6.62 -17.68 -1.14
C PRO A 61 -6.54 -16.25 -0.59
N ILE A 62 -5.40 -15.91 0.04
CA ILE A 62 -5.15 -14.57 0.60
C ILE A 62 -4.83 -13.60 -0.55
N HIS A 63 -5.70 -12.61 -0.75
CA HIS A 63 -5.51 -11.56 -1.73
C HIS A 63 -4.83 -10.33 -1.09
N TRP A 64 -3.49 -10.32 -1.05
CA TRP A 64 -2.70 -9.26 -0.39
C TRP A 64 -3.01 -7.84 -0.87
N ASN A 65 -3.21 -7.63 -2.18
CA ASN A 65 -3.58 -6.30 -2.73
C ASN A 65 -4.92 -5.81 -2.18
N ARG A 66 -5.85 -6.73 -1.90
CA ARG A 66 -7.15 -6.40 -1.32
C ARG A 66 -6.99 -6.06 0.16
N LEU A 67 -6.22 -6.86 0.91
CA LEU A 67 -5.89 -6.56 2.30
C LEU A 67 -5.23 -5.18 2.44
N GLN A 68 -4.27 -4.85 1.58
CA GLN A 68 -3.60 -3.55 1.57
C GLN A 68 -4.59 -2.40 1.36
N LYS A 69 -5.52 -2.57 0.41
CA LYS A 69 -6.57 -1.57 0.14
C LYS A 69 -7.53 -1.43 1.32
N ASP A 70 -8.00 -2.54 1.87
CA ASP A 70 -8.94 -2.53 3.00
C ASP A 70 -8.29 -1.94 4.26
N LEU A 71 -7.01 -2.24 4.52
CA LEU A 71 -6.22 -1.64 5.60
C LEU A 71 -6.12 -0.12 5.42
N TYR A 72 -5.79 0.37 4.22
CA TYR A 72 -5.71 1.81 3.93
C TYR A 72 -7.06 2.52 4.11
N LEU A 73 -8.15 1.94 3.58
CA LEU A 73 -9.49 2.50 3.72
C LEU A 73 -9.97 2.49 5.18
N GLY A 74 -9.57 1.46 5.95
CA GLY A 74 -9.84 1.36 7.39
C GLY A 74 -9.11 2.45 8.17
N LEU A 75 -7.82 2.69 7.89
CA LEU A 75 -7.04 3.74 8.52
C LEU A 75 -7.56 5.15 8.20
N LEU A 76 -8.07 5.38 6.99
CA LEU A 76 -8.72 6.63 6.61
C LEU A 76 -10.16 6.78 7.13
N GLY A 77 -10.71 5.78 7.83
CA GLY A 77 -12.08 5.80 8.34
C GLY A 77 -13.17 5.77 7.26
N LEU A 78 -12.81 5.40 6.02
CA LEU A 78 -13.72 5.40 4.86
C LEU A 78 -14.58 4.13 4.77
N ILE A 79 -14.24 3.10 5.53
CA ILE A 79 -15.06 1.91 5.70
C ILE A 79 -15.24 1.62 7.19
N LYS A 80 -16.49 1.33 7.60
CA LYS A 80 -16.73 0.68 8.89
C LYS A 80 -16.36 -0.78 8.72
N VAL A 81 -15.12 -1.10 9.03
CA VAL A 81 -14.77 -2.47 9.38
C VAL A 81 -15.37 -2.67 10.77
N ASP A 82 -16.06 -3.78 11.02
CA ASP A 82 -16.54 -4.17 12.37
C ASP A 82 -15.35 -4.51 13.28
N LEU A 83 -14.45 -3.54 13.45
CA LEU A 83 -13.37 -3.57 14.41
C LEU A 83 -13.99 -3.39 15.80
N PRO A 84 -13.52 -4.14 16.81
CA PRO A 84 -13.94 -3.94 18.19
C PRO A 84 -13.73 -2.47 18.56
N LYS A 85 -14.81 -1.82 19.01
CA LYS A 85 -14.95 -0.37 19.26
C LYS A 85 -13.63 0.26 19.72
N TRP A 86 -13.03 1.03 18.83
CA TRP A 86 -11.83 1.78 19.12
C TRP A 86 -12.17 3.13 19.80
N PRO A 87 -11.52 3.51 20.91
CA PRO A 87 -11.59 4.85 21.44
C PRO A 87 -10.54 5.71 20.73
N PHE A 88 -10.96 6.69 19.93
CA PHE A 88 -10.07 7.80 19.63
C PHE A 88 -9.99 8.69 20.87
N PRO A 89 -8.81 9.03 21.40
CA PRO A 89 -8.68 10.27 22.13
C PRO A 89 -8.91 11.40 21.13
N SER A 90 -9.92 12.23 21.41
CA SER A 90 -10.15 13.47 20.70
C SER A 90 -8.88 14.33 20.78
N PHE A 91 -8.29 14.64 19.62
CA PHE A 91 -7.36 15.77 19.51
C PHE A 91 -8.14 17.08 19.64
#